data_AF-C5A7B6-F1
#
_entry.id   AF-C5A7B6-F1
#
_cell.length_a   1.000
_cell.length_b   1.000
_cell.length_c   1.000
_cell.angle_alpha   90.00
_cell.angle_beta   90.00
_cell.angle_gamma   90.00
#
_symmetry.space_group_name_H-M   'P 1'
#
loop_
_entity.id
_entity.type
_entity.pdbx_description
1 polymer ?
#
loop_
_entity_poly.entity_id
_entity_poly.type
_entity_poly.pdbx_seq_one_letter_code
_entity_poly.pdbx_strand_id
1 'polypeptide(L)'
;MLFDVQPKTSIDELFGRRAEYLSFLDAIEKRRNFFIITGPRRIGKTSFLYASLNELEKEYGIPYAVIDARAATSLNSKYPQRVIAERLYKAIIRKGFVGGVISKIKGLKIGGIEIETQDKNPDIIDVLSAINEGNELAIIAFDEAQYLRFSNEDLTKLFAWVLDSLHNIVLVFTGSQVGVLDNFLRLDEGNAPLFGRYEVRIPLPRFNPSESLEFLKRGFEEYGIETNERDLLPVVKVLDGVPGWLVHYGAHRVDGLPHDEAIEKVLEKAMTYVQTEFQELDKLSPRYRVVMRAIAKLSEGKGYARWERIKSLAEEELGDEIDEKSMRNYLSKLVDYGFLETIGYGKYRIPDPVMYRVFRRI
;
A
#
# COMPACT_ATOMS: atom_id res chain seq x y z
N MET A 1 -13.64 -16.33 7.54
CA MET A 1 -14.91 -15.69 7.10
C MET A 1 -14.62 -14.40 6.35
N LEU A 2 -15.35 -14.11 5.28
CA LEU A 2 -15.15 -12.95 4.40
C LEU A 2 -15.39 -11.62 5.10
N PHE A 3 -16.40 -11.52 5.96
CA PHE A 3 -16.73 -10.29 6.69
C PHE A 3 -15.95 -10.05 7.98
N ASP A 4 -14.92 -10.86 8.26
CA ASP A 4 -13.98 -10.53 9.33
C ASP A 4 -13.13 -9.30 8.94
N VAL A 5 -13.09 -8.32 9.85
CA VAL A 5 -12.44 -7.01 9.68
C VAL A 5 -10.92 -7.07 9.80
N GLN A 6 -10.36 -8.16 10.31
CA GLN A 6 -8.92 -8.37 10.38
C GLN A 6 -8.35 -8.70 8.99
N PRO A 7 -7.08 -8.32 8.72
CA PRO A 7 -6.42 -8.74 7.48
C PRO A 7 -6.41 -10.27 7.36
N LYS A 8 -6.83 -10.79 6.21
CA LYS A 8 -6.75 -12.22 5.90
C LYS A 8 -5.29 -12.67 5.82
N THR A 9 -5.02 -13.87 6.30
CA THR A 9 -3.68 -14.45 6.39
C THR A 9 -3.56 -15.77 5.63
N SER A 10 -4.61 -16.23 4.97
CA SER A 10 -4.61 -17.43 4.11
C SER A 10 -5.12 -17.09 2.70
N ILE A 11 -4.56 -17.75 1.68
CA ILE A 11 -5.00 -17.60 0.28
C ILE A 11 -6.44 -18.06 0.09
N ASP A 12 -6.87 -19.10 0.81
CA ASP A 12 -8.24 -19.63 0.74
C ASP A 12 -9.29 -18.62 1.23
N GLU A 13 -8.89 -17.70 2.10
CA GLU A 13 -9.75 -16.63 2.61
C GLU A 13 -9.73 -15.36 1.74
N LEU A 14 -8.83 -15.30 0.75
CA LEU A 14 -8.70 -14.15 -0.14
C LEU A 14 -9.58 -14.30 -1.38
N PHE A 15 -10.78 -13.74 -1.29
CA PHE A 15 -11.67 -13.64 -2.43
C PHE A 15 -11.05 -12.83 -3.58
N GLY A 16 -11.12 -13.37 -4.79
CA GLY A 16 -10.85 -12.65 -6.04
C GLY A 16 -9.38 -12.32 -6.31
N ARG A 17 -8.42 -12.86 -5.55
CA ARG A 17 -6.97 -12.55 -5.70
C ARG A 17 -6.10 -13.68 -6.23
N ARG A 18 -6.72 -14.74 -6.75
CA ARG A 18 -6.01 -15.94 -7.20
C ARG A 18 -5.08 -15.65 -8.39
N ALA A 19 -5.50 -14.81 -9.33
CA ALA A 19 -4.69 -14.47 -10.50
C ALA A 19 -3.43 -13.68 -10.09
N GLU A 20 -3.57 -12.72 -9.18
CA GLU A 20 -2.46 -11.94 -8.65
C GLU A 20 -1.50 -12.81 -7.83
N TYR A 21 -2.02 -13.76 -7.04
CA TYR A 21 -1.19 -14.72 -6.30
C TYR A 21 -0.40 -15.63 -7.24
N LEU A 22 -1.04 -16.22 -8.26
CA LEU A 22 -0.35 -17.06 -9.23
C LEU A 22 0.72 -16.29 -10.02
N SER A 23 0.46 -15.03 -10.35
CA SER A 23 1.44 -14.15 -11.00
C SER A 23 2.64 -13.84 -10.09
N PHE A 24 2.38 -13.63 -8.80
CA PHE A 24 3.43 -13.45 -7.79
C PHE A 24 4.27 -14.71 -7.64
N LEU A 25 3.65 -15.89 -7.54
CA LEU A 25 4.31 -17.18 -7.42
C LEU A 25 5.17 -17.51 -8.66
N ASP A 26 4.63 -17.41 -9.87
CA ASP A 26 5.34 -17.67 -11.12
C ASP A 26 6.60 -16.79 -11.26
N ALA A 27 6.52 -15.53 -10.83
CA ALA A 27 7.67 -14.64 -10.83
C ALA A 27 8.73 -15.03 -9.78
N ILE A 28 8.33 -15.50 -8.60
CA ILE A 28 9.25 -16.06 -7.60
C ILE A 28 9.96 -17.30 -8.15
N GLU A 29 9.23 -18.22 -8.78
CA GLU A 29 9.77 -19.43 -9.41
C GLU A 29 10.77 -19.09 -10.53
N LYS A 30 10.53 -18.00 -11.27
CA LYS A 30 11.46 -17.43 -12.26
C LYS A 30 12.63 -16.65 -11.65
N ARG A 31 12.87 -16.78 -10.35
CA ARG A 31 13.97 -16.14 -9.60
C ARG A 31 13.97 -14.61 -9.71
N ARG A 32 12.79 -14.00 -9.84
CA ARG A 32 12.67 -12.53 -9.69
C ARG A 32 12.84 -12.17 -8.23
N ASN A 33 13.51 -11.05 -7.95
CA ASN A 33 13.87 -10.64 -6.59
C ASN A 33 13.41 -9.21 -6.23
N PHE A 34 12.72 -8.52 -7.12
CA PHE A 34 12.22 -7.16 -6.88
C PHE A 34 10.75 -7.07 -7.27
N PHE A 35 9.87 -6.94 -6.27
CA PHE A 35 8.43 -6.91 -6.44
C PHE A 35 7.80 -5.63 -5.91
N ILE A 36 6.78 -5.15 -6.61
CA ILE A 36 6.00 -3.97 -6.23
C ILE A 36 4.51 -4.32 -6.29
N ILE A 37 3.87 -4.39 -5.12
CA ILE A 37 2.43 -4.63 -4.97
C ILE A 37 1.73 -3.28 -4.78
N THR A 38 0.91 -2.90 -5.76
CA THR A 38 0.28 -1.57 -5.78
C THR A 38 -1.23 -1.68 -5.77
N GLY A 39 -1.89 -0.62 -5.34
CA GLY A 39 -3.34 -0.51 -5.42
C GLY A 39 -3.86 0.47 -4.37
N PRO A 40 -5.09 0.96 -4.52
CA PRO A 40 -5.67 1.93 -3.60
C PRO A 40 -5.63 1.47 -2.14
N ARG A 41 -5.80 2.39 -1.20
CA ARG A 41 -6.00 1.99 0.20
C ARG A 41 -7.26 1.14 0.37
N ARG A 42 -7.25 0.28 1.39
CA ARG A 42 -8.35 -0.68 1.69
C ARG A 42 -8.62 -1.73 0.59
N ILE A 43 -7.76 -1.82 -0.42
CA ILE A 43 -7.89 -2.80 -1.51
C ILE A 43 -7.54 -4.24 -1.12
N GLY A 44 -6.93 -4.43 0.06
CA GLY A 44 -6.47 -5.73 0.54
C GLY A 44 -4.98 -6.01 0.33
N LYS A 45 -4.13 -5.01 0.04
CA LYS A 45 -2.65 -5.20 -0.13
C LYS A 45 -2.00 -5.96 1.02
N THR A 46 -2.20 -5.50 2.26
CA THR A 46 -1.63 -6.15 3.45
C THR A 46 -2.13 -7.58 3.59
N SER A 47 -3.43 -7.83 3.37
CA SER A 47 -3.99 -9.20 3.40
C SER A 47 -3.40 -10.08 2.29
N PHE A 48 -3.30 -9.56 1.06
CA PHE A 48 -2.66 -10.24 -0.06
C PHE A 48 -1.20 -10.60 0.23
N LEU A 49 -0.44 -9.64 0.77
CA LEU A 49 0.95 -9.84 1.15
C LEU A 49 1.07 -10.96 2.20
N TYR A 50 0.37 -10.85 3.33
CA TYR A 50 0.47 -11.84 4.40
C TYR A 50 -0.02 -13.22 3.97
N ALA A 51 -1.13 -13.33 3.26
CA ALA A 51 -1.63 -14.60 2.76
C ALA A 51 -0.65 -15.25 1.77
N SER A 52 -0.10 -14.47 0.83
CA SER A 52 0.87 -14.98 -0.13
C SER A 52 2.14 -15.47 0.56
N LEU A 53 2.66 -14.69 1.51
CA LEU A 53 3.86 -15.03 2.26
C LEU A 53 3.66 -16.24 3.19
N ASN A 54 2.49 -16.35 3.84
CA ASN A 54 2.14 -17.51 4.65
C ASN A 54 2.02 -18.78 3.81
N GLU A 55 1.42 -18.69 2.62
CA GLU A 55 1.32 -19.83 1.71
C GLU A 55 2.72 -20.25 1.23
N LEU A 56 3.60 -19.31 0.92
CA LEU A 56 5.00 -19.60 0.57
C LEU A 56 5.80 -20.22 1.73
N GLU A 57 5.62 -19.73 2.96
CA GLU A 57 6.23 -20.30 4.17
C GLU A 57 5.73 -21.73 4.40
N LYS A 58 4.43 -21.97 4.24
CA LYS A 58 3.78 -23.27 4.46
C LYS A 58 4.12 -24.32 3.40
N GLU A 59 4.00 -23.97 2.13
CA GLU A 59 4.12 -24.92 1.01
C GLU A 59 5.57 -25.12 0.55
N TYR A 60 6.40 -24.07 0.65
CA TYR A 60 7.77 -24.08 0.13
C TYR A 60 8.84 -23.87 1.20
N GLY A 61 8.45 -23.63 2.47
CA GLY A 61 9.40 -23.38 3.55
C GLY A 61 10.15 -22.06 3.42
N ILE A 62 9.66 -21.11 2.62
CA ILE A 62 10.36 -19.83 2.37
C ILE A 62 10.09 -18.87 3.54
N PRO A 63 11.09 -18.52 4.37
CA PRO A 63 10.91 -17.59 5.46
C PRO A 63 10.70 -16.16 4.96
N TYR A 64 9.92 -15.39 5.71
CA TYR A 64 9.66 -14.00 5.35
C TYR A 64 9.59 -13.06 6.56
N ALA A 65 10.00 -11.81 6.36
CA ALA A 65 9.86 -10.72 7.32
C ALA A 65 9.08 -9.56 6.69
N VAL A 66 8.06 -9.07 7.40
CA VAL A 66 7.26 -7.90 6.97
C VAL A 66 7.58 -6.73 7.88
N ILE A 67 7.91 -5.60 7.26
CA ILE A 67 8.22 -4.33 7.90
C ILE A 67 7.13 -3.35 7.53
N ASP A 68 6.31 -2.95 8.51
CA ASP A 68 5.43 -1.79 8.36
C ASP A 68 6.29 -0.50 8.35
N ALA A 69 6.49 0.06 7.16
CA ALA A 69 7.30 1.26 6.94
C ALA A 69 6.65 2.52 7.54
N ARG A 70 5.31 2.58 7.57
CA ARG A 70 4.57 3.68 8.22
C ARG A 70 4.83 3.67 9.73
N ALA A 71 4.79 2.50 10.37
CA ALA A 71 5.10 2.36 11.78
C ALA A 71 6.58 2.65 12.07
N ALA A 72 7.50 2.15 11.23
CA ALA A 72 8.93 2.39 11.41
C ALA A 72 9.28 3.88 11.38
N THR A 73 8.73 4.62 10.42
CA THR A 73 8.93 6.07 10.26
C THR A 73 8.21 6.88 11.34
N SER A 74 7.09 6.39 11.86
CA SER A 74 6.41 7.04 13.00
C SER A 74 7.21 6.92 14.29
N LEU A 75 7.91 5.80 14.51
CA LEU A 75 8.77 5.58 15.67
C LEU A 75 10.09 6.35 15.57
N ASN A 76 10.67 6.41 14.38
CA ASN A 76 11.86 7.22 14.12
C ASN A 76 11.90 7.66 12.67
N SER A 77 11.39 8.87 12.40
CA SER A 77 11.33 9.42 11.04
C SER A 77 12.72 9.71 10.48
N LYS A 78 13.67 10.11 11.34
CA LYS A 78 15.04 10.45 10.91
C LYS A 78 15.85 9.23 10.51
N TYR A 79 15.73 8.13 11.27
CA TYR A 79 16.54 6.92 11.10
C TYR A 79 15.71 5.63 11.12
N PRO A 80 14.75 5.44 10.18
CA PRO A 80 13.89 4.26 10.15
C PRO A 80 14.65 2.95 9.94
N GLN A 81 15.82 2.98 9.32
CA GLN A 81 16.72 1.82 9.15
C GLN A 81 17.10 1.15 10.46
N ARG A 82 17.19 1.90 11.57
CA ARG A 82 17.46 1.30 12.89
C ARG A 82 16.27 0.47 13.38
N VAL A 83 15.06 1.01 13.23
CA VAL A 83 13.83 0.30 13.57
C VAL A 83 13.64 -0.92 12.66
N ILE A 84 14.01 -0.79 11.38
CA ILE A 84 14.01 -1.89 10.42
C ILE A 84 15.00 -2.97 10.86
N ALA A 85 16.25 -2.61 11.16
CA ALA A 85 17.28 -3.55 11.60
C ALA A 85 16.87 -4.30 12.86
N GLU A 86 16.33 -3.61 13.86
CA GLU A 86 15.80 -4.23 15.08
C GLU A 86 14.66 -5.20 14.81
N ARG A 87 13.73 -4.85 13.90
CA ARG A 87 12.60 -5.72 13.53
C ARG A 87 13.07 -6.95 12.76
N LEU A 88 14.00 -6.78 11.81
CA LEU A 88 14.61 -7.88 11.07
C LEU A 88 15.40 -8.80 12.01
N TYR A 89 16.23 -8.24 12.89
CA TYR A 89 16.96 -9.00 13.91
C TYR A 89 16.02 -9.83 14.80
N LYS A 90 14.90 -9.24 15.27
CA LYS A 90 13.88 -9.96 16.03
C LYS A 90 13.20 -11.05 15.20
N ALA A 91 12.95 -10.82 13.91
CA ALA A 91 12.41 -11.83 13.01
C ALA A 91 13.37 -13.02 12.85
N ILE A 92 14.67 -12.75 12.73
CA ILE A 92 15.71 -13.79 12.69
C ILE A 92 15.66 -14.67 13.94
N ILE A 93 15.59 -14.06 15.11
CA ILE A 93 15.59 -14.79 16.39
C ILE A 93 14.29 -15.58 16.61
N ARG A 94 13.12 -14.99 16.31
CA ARG A 94 11.83 -15.58 16.68
C ARG A 94 11.32 -16.65 15.69
N LYS A 95 11.58 -16.50 14.39
CA LYS A 95 10.93 -17.32 13.35
C LYS A 95 11.81 -18.42 12.76
N GLY A 96 12.98 -18.68 13.33
CA GLY A 96 13.86 -19.74 12.79
C GLY A 96 14.35 -19.41 11.38
N PHE A 97 14.43 -18.12 11.05
CA PHE A 97 14.94 -17.59 9.77
C PHE A 97 16.30 -18.16 9.41
N VAL A 98 17.00 -18.80 10.34
CA VAL A 98 18.00 -19.83 10.03
C VAL A 98 18.11 -20.79 11.22
N GLY A 99 18.04 -22.10 10.97
CA GLY A 99 18.42 -23.16 11.92
C GLY A 99 19.92 -23.20 12.28
N GLY A 100 20.64 -22.06 12.24
CA GLY A 100 22.09 -22.02 12.43
C GLY A 100 22.77 -20.64 12.49
N VAL A 101 22.06 -19.52 12.27
CA VAL A 101 22.68 -18.16 12.21
C VAL A 101 22.56 -17.36 13.51
N ILE A 102 21.73 -17.82 14.46
CA ILE A 102 21.66 -17.19 15.79
C ILE A 102 23.05 -17.15 16.46
N SER A 103 23.93 -18.13 16.19
CA SER A 103 25.32 -18.13 16.68
C SER A 103 26.21 -17.08 15.99
N LYS A 104 26.03 -16.82 14.69
CA LYS A 104 26.74 -15.76 13.94
C LYS A 104 26.29 -14.35 14.32
N ILE A 105 25.03 -14.19 14.72
CA ILE A 105 24.47 -12.89 15.11
C ILE A 105 24.76 -12.57 16.58
N LYS A 106 24.69 -13.57 17.48
CA LYS A 106 25.11 -13.40 18.89
C LYS A 106 26.63 -13.31 19.06
N GLY A 107 27.39 -13.71 18.03
CA GLY A 107 28.83 -13.53 17.95
C GLY A 107 29.20 -13.23 16.50
N LEU A 108 29.11 -11.96 16.09
CA LEU A 108 29.62 -11.46 14.81
C LEU A 108 31.15 -11.60 14.81
N LYS A 109 31.65 -12.80 14.49
CA LYS A 109 32.98 -13.04 13.94
C LYS A 109 32.86 -13.06 12.43
N ILE A 110 32.72 -11.89 11.82
CA ILE A 110 33.04 -11.71 10.40
C ILE A 110 34.47 -11.14 10.40
N GLY A 111 35.45 -11.93 9.96
CA GLY A 111 36.82 -11.47 9.77
C GLY A 111 37.72 -11.38 11.02
N GLY A 112 37.44 -12.11 12.10
CA GLY A 112 38.41 -12.27 13.21
C GLY A 112 38.46 -11.12 14.23
N ILE A 113 37.48 -10.22 14.26
CA ILE A 113 37.34 -9.21 15.31
C ILE A 113 36.13 -9.60 16.17
N GLU A 114 36.38 -9.88 17.45
CA GLU A 114 35.34 -10.05 18.47
C GLU A 114 34.63 -8.71 18.69
N ILE A 115 33.36 -8.62 18.28
CA ILE A 115 32.50 -7.52 18.68
C ILE A 115 32.03 -7.84 20.11
N GLU A 116 32.70 -7.26 21.10
CA GLU A 116 32.22 -7.25 22.48
C GLU A 116 30.79 -6.68 22.51
N THR A 117 29.87 -7.50 23.00
CA THR A 117 28.47 -7.15 23.24
C THR A 117 28.37 -6.13 24.37
N GLN A 118 28.45 -4.85 24.02
CA GLN A 118 27.92 -3.75 24.81
C GLN A 118 27.10 -2.82 23.89
N ASP A 119 25.77 -2.79 24.08
CA ASP A 119 24.84 -1.74 23.64
C ASP A 119 24.95 -1.18 22.21
N LYS A 120 25.27 -2.01 21.21
CA LYS A 120 25.17 -1.61 19.80
C LYS A 120 23.90 -2.19 19.18
N ASN A 121 23.02 -1.30 18.71
CA ASN A 121 21.92 -1.66 17.82
C ASN A 121 22.47 -2.43 16.62
N PRO A 122 21.78 -3.50 16.16
CA PRO A 122 22.25 -4.30 15.04
C PRO A 122 22.32 -3.45 13.76
N ASP A 123 23.40 -3.59 12.99
CA ASP A 123 23.52 -2.97 11.67
C ASP A 123 22.60 -3.71 10.69
N ILE A 124 21.85 -2.96 9.89
CA ILE A 124 20.96 -3.51 8.87
C ILE A 124 21.74 -4.33 7.83
N ILE A 125 22.96 -3.93 7.49
CA ILE A 125 23.82 -4.62 6.51
C ILE A 125 24.19 -6.02 7.03
N ASP A 126 24.61 -6.11 8.29
CA ASP A 126 24.97 -7.39 8.93
C ASP A 126 23.76 -8.32 9.03
N VAL A 127 22.62 -7.78 9.45
CA VAL A 127 21.36 -8.53 9.59
C VAL A 127 20.91 -9.08 8.24
N LEU A 128 20.95 -8.28 7.18
CA LEU A 128 20.58 -8.72 5.83
C LEU A 128 21.57 -9.74 5.26
N SER A 129 22.88 -9.54 5.47
CA SER A 129 23.91 -10.50 5.04
C SER A 129 23.73 -11.85 5.73
N ALA A 130 23.42 -11.85 7.03
CA ALA A 130 23.16 -13.05 7.80
C ALA A 130 21.90 -13.79 7.34
N ILE A 131 20.84 -13.07 6.95
CA ILE A 131 19.64 -13.65 6.31
C ILE A 131 20.02 -14.31 4.99
N ASN A 132 20.76 -13.61 4.13
CA ASN A 132 21.16 -14.10 2.82
C ASN A 132 22.01 -15.38 2.90
N GLU A 133 23.02 -15.41 3.78
CA GLU A 133 23.89 -16.59 3.96
C GLU A 133 23.17 -17.80 4.56
N GLY A 134 22.14 -17.55 5.36
CA GLY A 134 21.46 -18.59 6.12
C GLY A 134 20.29 -19.25 5.42
N ASN A 135 19.88 -18.75 4.24
CA ASN A 135 18.70 -19.21 3.53
C ASN A 135 19.00 -19.41 2.05
N GLU A 136 18.36 -20.41 1.44
CA GLU A 136 18.35 -20.55 -0.03
C GLU A 136 17.47 -19.47 -0.69
N LEU A 137 16.44 -19.03 0.01
CA LEU A 137 15.57 -17.93 -0.38
C LEU A 137 14.90 -17.34 0.86
N ALA A 138 14.80 -16.01 0.93
CA ALA A 138 14.11 -15.30 1.99
C ALA A 138 13.39 -14.08 1.42
N ILE A 139 12.19 -13.78 1.92
CA ILE A 139 11.42 -12.62 1.47
C ILE A 139 11.44 -11.52 2.53
N ILE A 140 11.83 -10.31 2.13
CA ILE A 140 11.76 -9.12 2.96
C ILE A 140 10.77 -8.15 2.34
N ALA A 141 9.64 -7.96 3.01
CA ALA A 141 8.57 -7.11 2.55
C ALA A 141 8.50 -5.79 3.35
N PHE A 142 8.32 -4.69 2.64
CA PHE A 142 8.09 -3.35 3.18
C PHE A 142 6.64 -2.94 2.89
N ASP A 143 5.76 -3.01 3.88
CA ASP A 143 4.36 -2.60 3.76
C ASP A 143 4.24 -1.06 3.88
N GLU A 144 3.51 -0.44 2.94
CA GLU A 144 3.39 1.02 2.77
C GLU A 144 4.77 1.69 2.61
N ALA A 145 5.62 1.11 1.77
CA ALA A 145 7.01 1.48 1.57
C ALA A 145 7.22 2.95 1.17
N GLN A 146 6.21 3.63 0.61
CA GLN A 146 6.32 5.04 0.26
C GLN A 146 6.65 5.93 1.46
N TYR A 147 6.33 5.51 2.70
CA TYR A 147 6.68 6.28 3.91
C TYR A 147 8.20 6.33 4.16
N LEU A 148 8.98 5.40 3.60
CA LEU A 148 10.43 5.39 3.73
C LEU A 148 11.10 6.63 3.10
N ARG A 149 10.40 7.33 2.21
CA ARG A 149 10.85 8.62 1.64
C ARG A 149 11.14 9.71 2.69
N PHE A 150 10.59 9.57 3.89
CA PHE A 150 10.80 10.51 4.99
C PHE A 150 12.10 10.28 5.76
N SER A 151 12.82 9.20 5.45
CA SER A 151 14.16 8.93 5.97
C SER A 151 15.13 10.07 5.59
N ASN A 152 16.04 10.42 6.50
CA ASN A 152 17.15 11.33 6.16
C ASN A 152 18.20 10.67 5.25
N GLU A 153 18.22 9.33 5.23
CA GLU A 153 19.11 8.54 4.38
C GLU A 153 18.36 8.00 3.16
N ASP A 154 19.06 7.95 2.03
CA ASP A 154 18.55 7.35 0.79
C ASP A 154 18.57 5.82 0.87
N LEU A 155 17.48 5.25 1.41
CA LEU A 155 17.29 3.81 1.54
C LEU A 155 17.28 3.07 0.20
N THR A 156 17.07 3.76 -0.92
CA THR A 156 17.15 3.12 -2.25
C THR A 156 18.56 2.59 -2.55
N LYS A 157 19.60 3.18 -1.95
CA LYS A 157 20.98 2.64 -2.02
C LYS A 157 21.13 1.30 -1.30
N LEU A 158 20.48 1.15 -0.14
CA LEU A 158 20.46 -0.12 0.57
C LEU A 158 19.73 -1.18 -0.26
N PHE A 159 18.57 -0.85 -0.83
CA PHE A 159 17.81 -1.78 -1.67
C PHE A 159 18.57 -2.18 -2.93
N ALA A 160 19.25 -1.23 -3.58
CA ALA A 160 20.13 -1.50 -4.70
C ALA A 160 21.24 -2.51 -4.32
N TRP A 161 21.92 -2.29 -3.18
CA TRP A 161 22.93 -3.23 -2.68
C TRP A 161 22.35 -4.63 -2.43
N VAL A 162 21.17 -4.74 -1.81
CA VAL A 162 20.50 -6.04 -1.58
C VAL A 162 20.25 -6.75 -2.91
N LEU A 163 19.67 -6.06 -3.89
CA LEU A 163 19.35 -6.64 -5.19
C LEU A 163 20.59 -7.07 -5.99
N ASP A 164 21.71 -6.37 -5.82
CA ASP A 164 22.95 -6.65 -6.53
C ASP A 164 23.79 -7.74 -5.85
N SER A 165 23.79 -7.79 -4.52
CA SER A 165 24.77 -8.56 -3.74
C SER A 165 24.17 -9.71 -2.94
N LEU A 166 22.87 -9.68 -2.62
CA LEU A 166 22.21 -10.66 -1.76
C LEU A 166 21.22 -11.51 -2.57
N HIS A 167 21.76 -12.44 -3.37
CA HIS A 167 20.99 -13.24 -4.34
C HIS A 167 19.90 -14.14 -3.73
N ASN A 168 19.95 -14.42 -2.43
CA ASN A 168 18.96 -15.24 -1.74
C ASN A 168 17.85 -14.38 -1.11
N ILE A 169 17.87 -13.05 -1.29
CA ILE A 169 16.85 -12.15 -0.77
C ILE A 169 15.95 -11.64 -1.90
N VAL A 170 14.65 -11.76 -1.69
CA VAL A 170 13.61 -11.12 -2.48
C VAL A 170 13.08 -9.91 -1.72
N LEU A 171 13.07 -8.75 -2.37
CA LEU A 171 12.44 -7.54 -1.86
C LEU A 171 11.02 -7.41 -2.41
N VAL A 172 10.07 -7.16 -1.52
CA VAL A 172 8.67 -6.86 -1.85
C VAL A 172 8.30 -5.51 -1.26
N PHE A 173 7.79 -4.60 -2.08
CA PHE A 173 7.32 -3.29 -1.64
C PHE A 173 5.83 -3.20 -1.88
N THR A 174 5.05 -2.80 -0.87
CA THR A 174 3.66 -2.42 -1.08
C THR A 174 3.51 -0.90 -1.06
N GLY A 175 2.56 -0.38 -1.83
CA GLY A 175 2.27 1.05 -1.80
C GLY A 175 0.82 1.37 -2.13
N SER A 176 0.21 2.19 -1.28
CA SER A 176 -1.13 2.70 -1.55
C SER A 176 -1.18 4.00 -2.35
N GLN A 177 -0.11 4.77 -2.29
CA GLN A 177 0.10 5.99 -3.08
C GLN A 177 1.12 5.65 -4.16
N VAL A 178 0.64 5.13 -5.29
CA VAL A 178 1.48 4.50 -6.32
C VAL A 178 2.52 5.47 -6.86
N GLY A 179 2.11 6.69 -7.26
CA GLY A 179 3.06 7.68 -7.76
C GLY A 179 4.03 8.18 -6.69
N VAL A 180 3.61 8.24 -5.42
CA VAL A 180 4.54 8.57 -4.32
C VAL A 180 5.57 7.46 -4.10
N LEU A 181 5.17 6.19 -4.22
CA LEU A 181 6.11 5.06 -4.17
C LEU A 181 7.07 5.09 -5.36
N ASP A 182 6.56 5.31 -6.57
CA ASP A 182 7.36 5.39 -7.79
C ASP A 182 8.37 6.55 -7.72
N ASN A 183 7.95 7.73 -7.26
CA ASN A 183 8.83 8.89 -7.03
C ASN A 183 9.88 8.65 -5.93
N PHE A 184 9.61 7.74 -4.98
CA PHE A 184 10.60 7.35 -3.98
C PHE A 184 11.64 6.37 -4.56
N LEU A 185 11.18 5.36 -5.30
CA LEU A 185 12.04 4.32 -5.87
C LEU A 185 12.85 4.83 -7.09
N ARG A 186 12.31 5.78 -7.85
CA ARG A 186 12.96 6.46 -8.99
C ARG A 186 13.49 5.49 -10.05
N LEU A 187 12.68 4.50 -10.41
CA LEU A 187 13.10 3.39 -11.29
C LEU A 187 13.44 3.82 -12.72
N ASP A 188 12.90 4.95 -13.18
CA ASP A 188 13.10 5.50 -14.53
C ASP A 188 14.16 6.61 -14.59
N GLU A 189 14.78 6.97 -13.46
CA GLU A 189 15.79 8.03 -13.39
C GLU A 189 17.21 7.46 -13.54
N GLY A 190 17.91 7.75 -14.63
CA GLY A 190 19.21 7.13 -14.94
C GLY A 190 20.32 7.29 -13.89
N ASN A 191 20.21 8.26 -12.97
CA ASN A 191 21.14 8.48 -11.86
C ASN A 191 20.66 7.91 -10.52
N ALA A 192 19.46 7.32 -10.46
CA ALA A 192 18.90 6.77 -9.24
C ALA A 192 19.48 5.39 -8.91
N PRO A 193 19.65 5.04 -7.62
CA PRO A 193 20.28 3.79 -7.23
C PRO A 193 19.60 2.54 -7.77
N LEU A 194 18.26 2.54 -7.92
CA LEU A 194 17.47 1.39 -8.36
C LEU A 194 17.26 1.30 -9.88
N PHE A 195 17.70 2.30 -10.65
CA PHE A 195 17.52 2.34 -12.11
C PHE A 195 18.08 1.10 -12.80
N GLY A 196 17.36 0.61 -13.82
CA GLY A 196 17.76 -0.52 -14.65
C GLY A 196 17.57 -1.91 -14.02
N ARG A 197 17.07 -2.00 -12.77
CA ARG A 197 16.71 -3.29 -12.15
C ARG A 197 15.30 -3.68 -12.53
N TYR A 198 15.13 -4.92 -12.98
CA TYR A 198 13.84 -5.46 -13.43
C TYR A 198 12.91 -5.68 -12.23
N GLU A 199 11.83 -4.91 -12.16
CA GLU A 199 10.79 -5.06 -11.15
C GLU A 199 9.58 -5.85 -11.67
N VAL A 200 8.94 -6.61 -10.79
CA VAL A 200 7.66 -7.28 -11.05
C VAL A 200 6.56 -6.49 -10.37
N ARG A 201 5.64 -5.92 -11.16
CA ARG A 201 4.48 -5.19 -10.64
C ARG A 201 3.26 -6.11 -10.51
N ILE A 202 2.68 -6.15 -9.32
CA ILE A 202 1.42 -6.86 -9.02
C ILE A 202 0.37 -5.82 -8.61
N PRO A 203 -0.39 -5.26 -9.57
CA PRO A 203 -1.46 -4.32 -9.26
C PRO A 203 -2.67 -5.07 -8.69
N LEU A 204 -3.22 -4.58 -7.57
CA LEU A 204 -4.47 -5.05 -6.99
C LEU A 204 -5.59 -4.08 -7.37
N PRO A 205 -6.44 -4.42 -8.36
CA PRO A 205 -7.56 -3.57 -8.76
C PRO A 205 -8.70 -3.59 -7.73
N ARG A 206 -9.62 -2.63 -7.86
CA ARG A 206 -10.94 -2.72 -7.21
C ARG A 206 -11.71 -3.90 -7.79
N PHE A 207 -12.59 -4.47 -6.98
CA PHE A 207 -13.54 -5.44 -7.49
C PHE A 207 -14.44 -4.75 -8.50
N ASN A 208 -14.65 -5.41 -9.64
CA ASN A 208 -15.69 -4.99 -10.56
C ASN A 208 -17.08 -5.20 -9.92
N PRO A 209 -18.17 -4.67 -10.52
CA PRO A 209 -19.49 -4.78 -9.93
C PRO A 209 -19.95 -6.23 -9.66
N SER A 210 -19.61 -7.16 -10.53
CA SER A 210 -19.96 -8.58 -10.38
C SER A 210 -19.16 -9.24 -9.27
N GLU A 211 -17.85 -8.98 -9.18
CA GLU A 211 -17.00 -9.45 -8.08
C GLU A 211 -17.46 -8.90 -6.72
N SER A 212 -17.86 -7.63 -6.68
CA SER A 212 -18.35 -6.99 -5.46
C SER A 212 -19.67 -7.62 -4.99
N LEU A 213 -20.59 -7.90 -5.91
CA LEU A 213 -21.85 -8.56 -5.61
C LEU A 213 -21.62 -9.99 -5.10
N GLU A 214 -20.77 -10.74 -5.79
CA GLU A 214 -20.41 -12.11 -5.40
C GLU A 214 -19.72 -12.17 -4.04
N PHE A 215 -18.79 -11.25 -3.78
CA PHE A 215 -18.13 -11.11 -2.47
C PHE A 215 -19.13 -10.93 -1.34
N LEU A 216 -20.10 -10.02 -1.54
CA LEU A 216 -21.14 -9.74 -0.54
C LEU A 216 -22.05 -10.97 -0.33
N LYS A 217 -22.53 -11.59 -1.41
CA LYS A 217 -23.39 -12.78 -1.33
C LYS A 217 -22.73 -13.91 -0.55
N ARG A 218 -21.51 -14.31 -0.94
CA ARG A 218 -20.77 -15.36 -0.23
C ARG A 218 -20.52 -14.99 1.22
N GLY A 219 -20.20 -13.73 1.48
CA GLY A 219 -19.99 -13.25 2.84
C GLY A 219 -21.25 -13.38 3.70
N PHE A 220 -22.45 -13.14 3.17
CA PHE A 220 -23.70 -13.35 3.90
C PHE A 220 -24.07 -14.83 4.04
N GLU A 221 -23.82 -15.65 3.02
CA GLU A 221 -24.03 -17.09 3.05
C GLU A 221 -23.22 -17.78 4.16
N GLU A 222 -21.98 -17.34 4.41
CA GLU A 222 -21.15 -17.85 5.52
C GLU A 222 -21.79 -17.65 6.91
N TYR A 223 -22.70 -16.69 7.05
CA TYR A 223 -23.46 -16.42 8.27
C TYR A 223 -24.91 -16.92 8.20
N GLY A 224 -25.29 -17.65 7.14
CA GLY A 224 -26.65 -18.15 6.94
C GLY A 224 -27.68 -17.05 6.69
N ILE A 225 -27.25 -15.88 6.20
CA ILE A 225 -28.12 -14.73 5.91
C ILE A 225 -28.48 -14.73 4.42
N GLU A 226 -29.77 -14.88 4.10
CA GLU A 226 -30.23 -14.71 2.72
C GLU A 226 -30.27 -13.22 2.35
N THR A 227 -29.76 -12.89 1.16
CA THR A 227 -29.78 -11.52 0.64
C THR A 227 -30.38 -11.45 -0.76
N ASN A 228 -31.10 -10.37 -1.02
CA ASN A 228 -31.59 -10.07 -2.36
C ASN A 228 -30.52 -9.24 -3.10
N GLU A 229 -30.18 -9.64 -4.33
CA GLU A 229 -29.25 -8.89 -5.18
C GLU A 229 -29.61 -7.41 -5.30
N ARG A 230 -30.90 -7.09 -5.38
CA ARG A 230 -31.40 -5.72 -5.52
C ARG A 230 -30.98 -4.84 -4.35
N ASP A 231 -30.86 -5.41 -3.15
CA ASP A 231 -30.45 -4.70 -1.94
C ASP A 231 -28.92 -4.49 -1.91
N LEU A 232 -28.15 -5.29 -2.65
CA LEU A 232 -26.69 -5.18 -2.68
C LEU A 232 -26.20 -4.21 -3.77
N LEU A 233 -26.97 -3.98 -4.83
CA LEU A 233 -26.60 -3.05 -5.91
C LEU A 233 -26.29 -1.62 -5.42
N PRO A 234 -27.06 -1.01 -4.50
CA PRO A 234 -26.72 0.28 -3.91
C PRO A 234 -25.34 0.27 -3.24
N VAL A 235 -25.01 -0.80 -2.51
CA VAL A 235 -23.73 -0.96 -1.81
C VAL A 235 -22.57 -0.94 -2.79
N VAL A 236 -22.68 -1.74 -3.86
CA VAL A 236 -21.66 -1.83 -4.91
C VAL A 236 -21.43 -0.45 -5.56
N LYS A 237 -22.51 0.26 -5.87
CA LYS A 237 -22.44 1.61 -6.46
C LYS A 237 -21.83 2.65 -5.52
N VAL A 238 -22.07 2.51 -4.21
CA VAL A 238 -21.64 3.49 -3.20
C VAL A 238 -20.20 3.25 -2.75
N LEU A 239 -19.80 2.00 -2.58
CA LEU A 239 -18.49 1.59 -2.04
C LEU A 239 -17.48 1.20 -3.13
N ASP A 240 -17.92 1.18 -4.40
CA ASP A 240 -17.10 1.11 -5.62
C ASP A 240 -16.09 -0.04 -5.62
N GLY A 241 -16.50 -1.20 -5.12
CA GLY A 241 -15.70 -2.42 -5.15
C GLY A 241 -14.41 -2.36 -4.33
N VAL A 242 -14.30 -1.46 -3.35
CA VAL A 242 -13.19 -1.46 -2.39
C VAL A 242 -13.44 -2.53 -1.32
N PRO A 243 -12.70 -3.65 -1.29
CA PRO A 243 -12.97 -4.80 -0.43
C PRO A 243 -13.08 -4.45 1.05
N GLY A 244 -12.19 -3.59 1.56
CA GLY A 244 -12.25 -3.17 2.96
C GLY A 244 -13.57 -2.48 3.35
N TRP A 245 -14.18 -1.71 2.45
CA TRP A 245 -15.49 -1.10 2.71
C TRP A 245 -16.62 -2.11 2.61
N LEU A 246 -16.54 -3.06 1.67
CA LEU A 246 -17.52 -4.16 1.57
C LEU A 246 -17.51 -5.05 2.81
N VAL A 247 -16.32 -5.34 3.36
CA VAL A 247 -16.15 -6.08 4.63
C VAL A 247 -16.83 -5.32 5.78
N HIS A 248 -16.57 -4.02 5.92
CA HIS A 248 -17.20 -3.22 6.99
C HIS A 248 -18.73 -3.16 6.85
N TYR A 249 -19.25 -3.06 5.62
CA TYR A 249 -20.69 -3.12 5.37
C TYR A 249 -21.27 -4.49 5.79
N GLY A 250 -20.64 -5.58 5.34
CA GLY A 250 -21.06 -6.94 5.67
C GLY A 250 -21.06 -7.18 7.18
N ALA A 251 -20.00 -6.80 7.87
CA ALA A 251 -19.88 -6.90 9.32
C ALA A 251 -21.01 -6.15 10.04
N HIS A 252 -21.30 -4.90 9.65
CA HIS A 252 -22.41 -4.14 10.24
C HIS A 252 -23.77 -4.82 10.03
N ARG A 253 -24.02 -5.38 8.85
CA ARG A 253 -25.26 -6.12 8.57
C ARG A 253 -25.37 -7.40 9.39
N VAL A 254 -24.26 -8.13 9.57
CA VAL A 254 -24.18 -9.32 10.43
C VAL A 254 -24.45 -8.96 11.90
N ASP A 255 -23.94 -7.82 12.37
CA ASP A 255 -24.19 -7.30 13.72
C ASP A 255 -25.64 -6.80 13.93
N GLY A 256 -26.51 -6.92 12.92
CA GLY A 256 -27.93 -6.60 13.00
C GLY A 256 -28.31 -5.17 12.57
N LEU A 257 -27.38 -4.39 11.99
CA LEU A 257 -27.74 -3.07 11.49
C LEU A 257 -28.65 -3.16 10.25
N PRO A 258 -29.67 -2.31 10.15
CA PRO A 258 -30.44 -2.15 8.92
C PRO A 258 -29.57 -1.74 7.73
N HIS A 259 -30.07 -2.02 6.52
CA HIS A 259 -29.36 -1.77 5.25
C HIS A 259 -28.82 -0.34 5.12
N ASP A 260 -29.70 0.65 5.26
CA ASP A 260 -29.38 2.06 5.04
C ASP A 260 -28.42 2.58 6.11
N GLU A 261 -28.64 2.22 7.37
CA GLU A 261 -27.78 2.59 8.50
C GLU A 261 -26.36 2.00 8.36
N ALA A 262 -26.25 0.75 7.87
CA ALA A 262 -24.96 0.12 7.62
C ALA A 262 -24.18 0.85 6.52
N ILE A 263 -24.85 1.25 5.43
CA ILE A 263 -24.22 2.04 4.36
C ILE A 263 -23.76 3.39 4.91
N GLU A 264 -24.61 4.08 5.68
CA GLU A 264 -24.30 5.39 6.24
C GLU A 264 -23.07 5.34 7.16
N LYS A 265 -23.00 4.37 8.08
CA LYS A 265 -21.82 4.19 8.94
C LYS A 265 -20.53 3.95 8.15
N VAL A 266 -20.59 3.10 7.12
CA VAL A 266 -19.41 2.85 6.28
C VAL A 266 -19.00 4.12 5.53
N LEU A 267 -19.97 4.87 5.01
CA LEU A 267 -19.72 6.13 4.33
C LEU A 267 -19.08 7.17 5.25
N GLU A 268 -19.59 7.35 6.47
CA GLU A 268 -19.01 8.28 7.44
C GLU A 268 -17.54 7.96 7.74
N LYS A 269 -17.25 6.67 7.96
CA LYS A 269 -15.89 6.19 8.19
C LYS A 269 -15.00 6.36 6.97
N ALA A 270 -15.52 6.08 5.77
CA ALA A 270 -14.78 6.25 4.53
C ALA A 270 -14.50 7.73 4.22
N MET A 271 -15.43 8.64 4.52
CA MET A 271 -15.24 10.08 4.39
C MET A 271 -14.16 10.59 5.36
N THR A 272 -14.22 10.17 6.63
CA THR A 272 -13.22 10.50 7.66
C THR A 272 -11.83 10.02 7.23
N TYR A 273 -11.78 8.84 6.62
CA TYR A 273 -10.53 8.27 6.13
C TYR A 273 -9.91 9.09 4.98
N VAL A 274 -10.70 9.45 3.98
CA VAL A 274 -10.24 10.33 2.88
C VAL A 274 -9.71 11.64 3.43
N GLN A 275 -10.43 12.27 4.37
CA GLN A 275 -9.98 13.51 5.01
C GLN A 275 -8.66 13.32 5.76
N THR A 276 -8.51 12.22 6.49
CA THR A 276 -7.28 11.89 7.23
C THR A 276 -6.09 11.73 6.29
N GLU A 277 -6.25 11.00 5.19
CA GLU A 277 -5.18 10.82 4.20
C GLU A 277 -4.81 12.12 3.49
N PHE A 278 -5.79 13.02 3.29
CA PHE A 278 -5.54 14.32 2.67
C PHE A 278 -4.78 15.31 3.57
N GLN A 279 -4.72 15.07 4.89
CA GLN A 279 -4.04 15.96 5.84
C GLN A 279 -2.57 16.19 5.49
N GLU A 280 -1.89 15.21 4.87
CA GLU A 280 -0.51 15.40 4.44
C GLU A 280 -0.40 16.52 3.38
N LEU A 281 -1.34 16.58 2.45
CA LEU A 281 -1.40 17.61 1.43
C LEU A 281 -1.84 18.97 2.02
N ASP A 282 -2.78 18.98 2.97
CA ASP A 282 -3.15 20.23 3.67
C ASP A 282 -1.97 20.85 4.41
N LYS A 283 -1.16 20.02 5.09
CA LYS A 283 0.05 20.47 5.80
C LYS A 283 1.08 21.07 4.86
N LEU A 284 1.14 20.58 3.61
CA LEU A 284 2.01 21.13 2.58
C LEU A 284 1.47 22.45 2.04
N SER A 285 0.17 22.52 1.74
CA SER A 285 -0.51 23.76 1.37
C SER A 285 -2.03 23.60 1.41
N PRO A 286 -2.77 24.57 1.99
CA PRO A 286 -4.24 24.53 1.93
C PRO A 286 -4.79 24.66 0.50
N ARG A 287 -3.98 25.13 -0.47
CA ARG A 287 -4.38 25.25 -1.88
C ARG A 287 -4.73 23.91 -2.52
N TYR A 288 -4.12 22.80 -2.08
CA TYR A 288 -4.48 21.46 -2.55
C TYR A 288 -5.97 21.16 -2.36
N ARG A 289 -6.52 21.53 -1.19
CA ARG A 289 -7.92 21.33 -0.88
C ARG A 289 -8.82 22.13 -1.82
N VAL A 290 -8.47 23.38 -2.07
CA VAL A 290 -9.23 24.26 -2.97
C VAL A 290 -9.23 23.71 -4.40
N VAL A 291 -8.07 23.26 -4.89
CA VAL A 291 -7.97 22.62 -6.20
C VAL A 291 -8.84 21.36 -6.28
N MET A 292 -8.82 20.50 -5.25
CA MET A 292 -9.66 19.31 -5.21
C MET A 292 -11.17 19.64 -5.21
N ARG A 293 -11.60 20.66 -4.46
CA ARG A 293 -12.99 21.12 -4.48
C ARG A 293 -13.40 21.66 -5.84
N ALA A 294 -12.56 22.48 -6.46
CA ALA A 294 -12.80 23.00 -7.80
C ALA A 294 -13.00 21.85 -8.80
N ILE A 295 -12.17 20.80 -8.73
CA ILE A 295 -12.31 19.60 -9.56
C ILE A 295 -13.62 18.87 -9.27
N ALA A 296 -13.97 18.67 -7.99
CA ALA A 296 -15.21 17.98 -7.61
C ALA A 296 -16.46 18.72 -8.14
N LYS A 297 -16.51 20.05 -8.01
CA LYS A 297 -17.58 20.89 -8.55
C LYS A 297 -17.65 20.79 -10.08
N LEU A 298 -16.52 20.94 -10.77
CA LEU A 298 -16.47 20.93 -12.24
C LEU A 298 -16.73 19.55 -12.86
N SER A 299 -16.49 18.48 -12.11
CA SER A 299 -16.69 17.09 -12.57
C SER A 299 -18.15 16.65 -12.53
N GLU A 300 -19.07 17.46 -12.01
CA GLU A 300 -20.49 17.13 -11.97
C GLU A 300 -21.06 16.86 -13.38
N GLY A 301 -21.79 15.75 -13.52
CA GLY A 301 -22.41 15.30 -14.76
C GLY A 301 -21.46 14.70 -15.80
N LYS A 302 -20.19 15.14 -15.86
CA LYS A 302 -19.20 14.69 -16.86
C LYS A 302 -18.21 13.66 -16.33
N GLY A 303 -18.02 13.60 -15.01
CA GLY A 303 -17.05 12.72 -14.36
C GLY A 303 -15.59 13.18 -14.48
N TYR A 304 -15.34 14.38 -15.00
CA TYR A 304 -13.99 14.97 -15.11
C TYR A 304 -14.01 16.49 -15.20
N ALA A 305 -12.88 17.13 -14.86
CA ALA A 305 -12.64 18.56 -14.99
C ALA A 305 -11.47 18.83 -15.96
N ARG A 306 -11.49 19.99 -16.64
CA ARG A 306 -10.43 20.43 -17.56
C ARG A 306 -9.49 21.42 -16.89
N TRP A 307 -8.19 21.29 -17.17
CA TRP A 307 -7.11 22.13 -16.65
C TRP A 307 -7.47 23.62 -16.54
N GLU A 308 -7.91 24.23 -17.65
CA GLU A 308 -8.16 25.68 -17.71
C GLU A 308 -9.28 26.06 -16.74
N ARG A 309 -10.35 25.26 -16.68
CA ARG A 309 -11.49 25.52 -15.78
C ARG A 309 -11.13 25.29 -14.32
N ILE A 310 -10.29 24.28 -14.05
CA ILE A 310 -9.83 23.99 -12.69
C ILE A 310 -9.03 25.19 -12.18
N LYS A 311 -8.07 25.68 -12.99
CA LYS A 311 -7.25 26.84 -12.64
C LYS A 311 -8.12 28.06 -12.33
N SER A 312 -9.00 28.45 -13.26
CA SER A 312 -9.86 29.62 -13.08
C SER A 312 -10.73 29.56 -11.83
N LEU A 313 -11.38 28.40 -11.57
CA LEU A 313 -12.23 28.26 -10.38
C LEU A 313 -11.41 28.21 -9.08
N ALA A 314 -10.21 27.63 -9.11
CA ALA A 314 -9.33 27.62 -7.94
C ALA A 314 -8.81 29.02 -7.60
N GLU A 315 -8.45 29.83 -8.59
CA GLU A 315 -8.05 31.23 -8.41
C GLU A 315 -9.20 32.07 -7.86
N GLU A 316 -10.42 31.87 -8.38
CA GLU A 316 -11.64 32.51 -7.86
C GLU A 316 -11.90 32.16 -6.39
N GLU A 317 -11.82 30.88 -6.01
CA GLU A 317 -12.03 30.45 -4.62
C GLU A 317 -10.92 30.90 -3.66
N LEU A 318 -9.70 31.06 -4.16
CA LEU A 318 -8.56 31.52 -3.36
C LEU A 318 -8.52 33.05 -3.23
N GLY A 319 -9.11 33.78 -4.18
CA GLY A 319 -8.94 35.23 -4.31
C GLY A 319 -7.50 35.62 -4.66
N ASP A 320 -6.74 34.72 -5.29
CA ASP A 320 -5.33 34.91 -5.63
C ASP A 320 -4.96 34.13 -6.91
N GLU A 321 -3.98 34.63 -7.65
CA GLU A 321 -3.49 33.98 -8.86
C GLU A 321 -2.63 32.74 -8.52
N ILE A 322 -2.67 31.75 -9.42
CA ILE A 322 -1.79 30.59 -9.36
C ILE A 322 -0.99 30.55 -10.66
N ASP A 323 0.33 30.61 -10.59
CA ASP A 323 1.16 30.46 -11.78
C ASP A 323 1.04 29.04 -12.36
N GLU A 324 1.31 28.87 -13.66
CA GLU A 324 1.14 27.58 -14.32
C GLU A 324 2.00 26.47 -13.71
N LYS A 325 3.21 26.78 -13.26
CA LYS A 325 4.13 25.79 -12.70
C LYS A 325 3.59 25.28 -11.36
N SER A 326 3.13 26.18 -10.49
CA SER A 326 2.49 25.82 -9.22
C SER A 326 1.24 24.99 -9.43
N MET A 327 0.38 25.37 -10.37
CA MET A 327 -0.84 24.60 -10.67
C MET A 327 -0.52 23.19 -11.20
N ARG A 328 0.53 23.05 -12.03
CA ARG A 328 0.95 21.74 -12.56
C ARG A 328 1.48 20.87 -11.44
N ASN A 329 2.25 21.46 -10.52
CA ASN A 329 2.72 20.77 -9.32
C ASN A 329 1.56 20.30 -8.43
N TYR A 330 0.52 21.12 -8.24
CA TYR A 330 -0.65 20.72 -7.46
C TYR A 330 -1.33 19.49 -8.06
N LEU A 331 -1.61 19.51 -9.37
CA LEU A 331 -2.27 18.38 -10.02
C LEU A 331 -1.38 17.14 -10.07
N SER A 332 -0.08 17.29 -10.38
CA SER A 332 0.86 16.17 -10.39
C SER A 332 0.89 15.49 -9.03
N LYS A 333 1.03 16.26 -7.94
CA LYS A 333 1.09 15.68 -6.60
C LYS A 333 -0.24 15.03 -6.19
N LEU A 334 -1.38 15.60 -6.60
CA LEU A 334 -2.68 14.96 -6.37
C LEU A 334 -2.83 13.63 -7.12
N VAL A 335 -2.25 13.53 -8.33
CA VAL A 335 -2.18 12.27 -9.08
C VAL A 335 -1.25 11.28 -8.38
N ASP A 336 -0.07 11.72 -7.93
CA ASP A 336 0.90 10.84 -7.25
C ASP A 336 0.31 10.18 -6.00
N TYR A 337 -0.46 10.95 -5.22
CA TYR A 337 -1.13 10.48 -4.01
C TYR A 337 -2.41 9.67 -4.31
N GLY A 338 -2.82 9.56 -5.58
CA GLY A 338 -4.01 8.82 -6.01
C GLY A 338 -5.34 9.53 -5.74
N PHE A 339 -5.32 10.84 -5.45
CA PHE A 339 -6.55 11.65 -5.32
C PHE A 339 -7.15 12.03 -6.69
N LEU A 340 -6.33 12.01 -7.74
CA LEU A 340 -6.73 12.30 -9.11
C LEU A 340 -6.17 11.28 -10.09
N GLU A 341 -6.86 11.12 -11.22
CA GLU A 341 -6.39 10.40 -12.40
C GLU A 341 -6.43 11.32 -13.63
N THR A 342 -5.47 11.14 -14.53
CA THR A 342 -5.49 11.77 -15.85
C THR A 342 -6.22 10.86 -16.84
N ILE A 343 -7.26 11.37 -17.49
CA ILE A 343 -8.07 10.60 -18.47
C ILE A 343 -7.90 11.09 -19.91
N GLY A 344 -6.82 11.85 -20.15
CA GLY A 344 -6.49 12.48 -21.43
C GLY A 344 -5.89 13.86 -21.23
N TYR A 345 -5.51 14.50 -22.33
CA TYR A 345 -4.82 15.79 -22.31
C TYR A 345 -5.62 16.85 -21.54
N GLY A 346 -5.05 17.35 -20.44
CA GLY A 346 -5.64 18.38 -19.58
C GLY A 346 -6.93 17.96 -18.87
N LYS A 347 -7.27 16.67 -18.78
CA LYS A 347 -8.50 16.18 -18.14
C LYS A 347 -8.20 15.35 -16.90
N TYR A 348 -8.83 15.72 -15.79
CA TYR A 348 -8.62 15.12 -14.47
C TYR A 348 -9.92 14.60 -13.89
N ARG A 349 -9.87 13.45 -13.22
CA ARG A 349 -11.02 12.81 -12.56
C ARG A 349 -10.66 12.45 -11.13
N ILE A 350 -11.64 12.51 -10.23
CA ILE A 350 -11.56 11.89 -8.90
C ILE A 350 -12.00 10.43 -9.05
N PRO A 351 -11.11 9.45 -8.83
CA PRO A 351 -11.39 8.05 -9.16
C PRO A 351 -12.32 7.36 -8.16
N ASP A 352 -12.31 7.77 -6.90
CA ASP A 352 -13.11 7.18 -5.82
C ASP A 352 -14.41 7.99 -5.59
N PRO A 353 -15.60 7.36 -5.68
CA PRO A 353 -16.89 8.03 -5.42
C PRO A 353 -17.03 8.59 -4.01
N VAL A 354 -16.46 7.95 -2.99
CA VAL A 354 -16.44 8.48 -1.61
C VAL A 354 -15.59 9.75 -1.58
N MET A 355 -14.40 9.71 -2.18
CA MET A 355 -13.51 10.86 -2.27
C MET A 355 -14.19 12.04 -2.97
N TYR A 356 -14.89 11.77 -4.08
CA TYR A 356 -15.69 12.78 -4.78
C TYR A 356 -16.74 13.42 -3.86
N ARG A 357 -17.47 12.61 -3.07
CA ARG A 357 -18.47 13.12 -2.11
C ARG A 357 -17.84 14.00 -1.03
N VAL A 358 -16.66 13.63 -0.53
CA VAL A 358 -15.92 14.41 0.48
C VAL A 358 -15.61 15.80 -0.06
N PHE A 359 -14.93 15.92 -1.19
CA PHE A 359 -14.55 17.23 -1.74
C PHE A 359 -15.68 18.01 -2.41
N ARG A 360 -16.86 17.40 -2.54
CA ARG A 360 -18.08 18.10 -2.95
C ARG A 360 -18.80 18.77 -1.78
N ARG A 361 -18.68 18.23 -0.56
CA ARG A 361 -19.41 18.69 0.64
C ARG A 361 -18.67 19.77 1.43
N ILE A 362 -17.34 19.79 1.33
CA ILE A 362 -16.42 20.76 1.96
C ILE A 362 -16.05 21.79 0.90
#